data_AF-A0A4V0I340-F1
#
_entry.id   AF-A0A4V0I340-F1
#
_cell.length_a   1.000
_cell.length_b   1.000
_cell.length_c   1.000
_cell.angle_alpha   90.00
_cell.angle_beta   90.00
_cell.angle_gamma   90.00
#
_symmetry.space_group_name_H-M   'P 1'
#
loop_
_entity.id
_entity.type
_entity.pdbx_description
1 polymer ?
#
loop_
_entity_poly.entity_id
_entity_poly.type
_entity_poly.pdbx_seq_one_letter_code
_entity_poly.pdbx_strand_id
1 'polypeptide(L)' 'MVARVTPAHTRLTPSEAEALVARLTRVAYDVALRHTPDRPFTDLELSLWRALRSAVLEPAPAR' A
#
# COMPACT_ATOMS: atom_id res chain seq x y z
N MET A 1 32.50 13.35 4.47
CA MET A 1 31.48 14.04 3.65
C MET A 1 30.55 12.98 3.08
N VAL A 2 29.38 12.75 3.69
CA VAL A 2 28.44 11.70 3.27
C VAL A 2 27.40 12.35 2.35
N ALA A 3 27.44 12.01 1.06
CA ALA A 3 26.45 12.49 0.09
C ALA A 3 25.08 11.95 0.47
N ARG A 4 24.14 12.83 0.82
CA ARG A 4 22.73 12.46 0.94
C ARG A 4 22.22 12.15 -0.47
N VAL A 5 21.99 10.88 -0.77
CA VAL A 5 21.17 10.49 -1.91
C VAL A 5 19.74 10.92 -1.57
N THR A 6 19.32 12.07 -2.08
CA THR A 6 17.92 12.48 -2.02
C THR A 6 17.14 11.49 -2.90
N PRO A 7 16.20 10.68 -2.35
CA PRO A 7 15.43 9.79 -3.19
C PRO A 7 14.61 10.62 -4.16
N ALA A 8 14.83 10.42 -5.46
CA ALA A 8 13.98 10.97 -6.49
C ALA A 8 12.58 10.37 -6.27
N HIS A 9 11.59 11.24 -6.00
CA HIS A 9 10.20 10.80 -5.95
C HIS A 9 9.77 10.47 -7.38
N THR A 10 9.79 9.19 -7.74
CA THR A 10 9.35 8.74 -9.06
C THR A 10 7.89 9.13 -9.25
N ARG A 11 7.62 9.99 -10.23
CA ARG A 11 6.23 10.28 -10.62
C ARG A 11 5.68 9.07 -11.37
N LEU A 12 4.55 8.57 -10.91
CA LEU A 12 3.78 7.57 -11.64
C LEU A 12 3.11 8.21 -12.85
N THR A 13 3.07 7.48 -13.97
CA THR A 13 2.13 7.78 -15.05
C THR A 13 0.68 7.55 -14.58
N PRO A 14 -0.33 8.12 -15.25
CA PRO A 14 -1.73 7.88 -14.88
C PRO A 14 -2.10 6.38 -14.84
N SER A 15 -1.60 5.59 -15.80
CA SER A 15 -1.87 4.14 -15.85
C SER A 15 -1.24 3.39 -14.68
N GLU A 16 -0.01 3.74 -14.29
CA GLU A 16 0.66 3.14 -13.13
C GLU A 16 -0.02 3.55 -11.82
N ALA A 17 -0.49 4.79 -11.73
CA ALA A 17 -1.26 5.27 -10.59
C ALA A 17 -2.57 4.49 -10.42
N GLU A 18 -3.33 4.30 -11.50
CA GLU A 18 -4.57 3.49 -11.47
C GLU A 18 -4.29 2.03 -11.08
N ALA A 19 -3.23 1.43 -11.63
CA ALA A 19 -2.83 0.08 -11.26
C ALA A 19 -2.43 -0.03 -9.77
N LEU A 20 -1.77 1.00 -9.22
CA LEU A 20 -1.45 1.08 -7.81
C LEU A 20 -2.74 1.24 -6.97
N VAL A 21 -3.63 2.15 -7.33
CA VAL A 21 -4.92 2.36 -6.64
C VAL A 21 -5.74 1.07 -6.60
N ALA A 22 -5.85 0.35 -7.72
CA ALA A 22 -6.56 -0.92 -7.78
C ALA A 22 -5.98 -1.95 -6.80
N ARG A 23 -4.64 -2.05 -6.73
CA ARG A 23 -3.94 -2.96 -5.81
C ARG A 23 -4.15 -2.58 -4.35
N LEU A 24 -3.97 -1.30 -4.01
CA LEU A 24 -4.18 -0.77 -2.66
C LEU A 24 -5.61 -0.99 -2.20
N THR A 25 -6.58 -0.74 -3.08
CA THR A 25 -8.01 -0.95 -2.80
C THR A 25 -8.31 -2.42 -2.55
N ARG A 26 -7.77 -3.32 -3.37
CA ARG A 26 -7.95 -4.77 -3.21
C ARG A 26 -7.46 -5.24 -1.84
N VAL A 27 -6.22 -4.89 -1.47
CA VAL A 27 -5.66 -5.34 -0.18
C VAL A 27 -6.34 -4.68 1.01
N ALA A 28 -6.76 -3.42 0.90
CA ALA A 28 -7.52 -2.74 1.95
C ALA A 28 -8.89 -3.40 2.17
N TYR A 29 -9.59 -3.72 1.08
CA TYR A 29 -10.88 -4.39 1.14
C TYR A 29 -10.77 -5.78 1.77
N ASP A 30 -9.75 -6.55 1.40
CA ASP A 30 -9.49 -7.86 2.00
C ASP A 30 -9.24 -7.77 3.51
N VAL A 31 -8.54 -6.73 3.98
CA VAL A 31 -8.35 -6.47 5.42
C VAL A 31 -9.67 -6.09 6.09
N ALA A 32 -10.44 -5.19 5.48
CA ALA A 32 -11.72 -4.73 6.01
C ALA A 32 -12.73 -5.88 6.14
N LEU A 33 -12.80 -6.77 5.15
CA LEU A 33 -13.69 -7.96 5.19
C LEU A 33 -13.36 -8.93 6.32
N ARG A 34 -12.09 -9.04 6.70
CA ARG A 34 -11.64 -9.91 7.80
C ARG A 34 -11.79 -9.26 9.17
N HIS A 35 -12.05 -7.95 9.23
CA HIS A 35 -12.20 -7.26 10.49
C HIS A 35 -13.60 -7.45 11.04
N THR A 36 -13.68 -7.92 12.28
CA THR A 36 -14.95 -8.15 12.98
C THR A 36 -15.24 -6.96 13.89
N PRO A 37 -16.51 -6.51 14.05
CA PRO A 37 -16.84 -5.29 14.81
C PRO A 37 -16.48 -5.32 16.31
N ASP A 38 -16.18 -6.48 16.86
CA ASP A 38 -15.77 -6.70 18.26
C ASP A 38 -14.26 -6.48 18.48
N ARG A 39 -13.48 -6.32 17.40
CA ARG A 39 -12.05 -6.04 17.46
C ARG A 39 -11.79 -4.54 17.65
N PRO A 40 -10.74 -4.15 18.39
CA PRO A 40 -10.32 -2.76 18.48
C PRO A 40 -10.01 -2.18 17.10
N PHE A 41 -10.43 -0.93 16.86
CA PHE A 41 -10.13 -0.22 15.62
C PHE A 41 -8.61 -0.11 15.35
N THR A 42 -7.78 -0.02 16.39
CA THR A 42 -6.32 0.02 16.27
C THR A 42 -5.75 -1.24 15.58
N ASP A 43 -6.38 -2.41 15.76
CA ASP A 43 -5.97 -3.64 15.06
C ASP A 43 -6.28 -3.55 13.56
N LEU A 44 -7.41 -2.92 13.19
CA LEU A 44 -7.75 -2.63 11.79
C LEU A 44 -6.76 -1.67 11.18
N GLU A 45 -6.48 -0.55 11.85
CA GLU A 45 -5.54 0.47 11.38
C GLU A 45 -4.15 -0.12 11.14
N LEU A 46 -3.62 -0.89 12.10
CA LEU A 46 -2.32 -1.53 11.98
C LEU A 46 -2.29 -2.58 10.85
N SER A 47 -3.37 -3.34 10.68
CA SER A 47 -3.49 -4.33 9.62
C SER A 47 -3.55 -3.69 8.24
N LEU A 48 -4.30 -2.59 8.09
CA LEU A 48 -4.36 -1.79 6.87
C LEU A 48 -2.98 -1.23 6.52
N TRP A 49 -2.30 -0.63 7.50
CA TRP A 49 -0.96 -0.07 7.28
C TRP A 49 0.03 -1.13 6.77
N ARG A 50 0.06 -2.32 7.38
CA ARG A 50 0.93 -3.42 6.95
C ARG A 50 0.62 -3.86 5.52
N ALA A 51 -0.66 -4.07 5.20
CA ALA A 51 -1.09 -4.54 3.89
C ALA A 51 -0.80 -3.51 2.78
N LEU A 52 -1.13 -2.24 3.03
CA LEU A 52 -0.87 -1.14 2.09
C LEU A 52 0.64 -0.94 1.87
N ARG A 53 1.44 -0.95 2.94
CA ARG A 53 2.90 -0.85 2.84
C ARG A 53 3.49 -2.00 2.02
N SER A 54 3.01 -3.22 2.22
CA SER A 54 3.45 -4.37 1.42
C SER A 54 3.11 -4.18 -0.06
N ALA A 55 1.90 -3.71 -0.37
CA ALA A 55 1.45 -3.48 -1.75
C ALA A 55 2.20 -2.33 -2.45
N VAL A 56 2.71 -1.33 -1.70
CA VAL A 56 3.57 -0.26 -2.24
C VAL A 56 4.99 -0.76 -2.52
N LEU A 57 5.52 -1.67 -1.69
CA LEU A 57 6.88 -2.19 -1.82
C LEU A 57 7.00 -3.33 -2.82
N GLU A 58 5.90 -4.04 -3.09
CA GLU A 58 5.87 -5.12 -4.08
C GLU A 58 5.93 -4.51 -5.50
N PRO A 59 6.94 -4.85 -6.31
CA PRO A 59 6.99 -4.39 -7.69
C PRO A 59 5.74 -4.85 -8.46
N ALA A 60 5.23 -4.01 -9.35
CA ALA A 60 4.15 -4.42 -10.24
C ALA A 60 4.61 -5.65 -11.04
N PRO A 61 3.81 -6.72 -11.15
CA PRO A 61 4.18 -7.86 -11.96
C PRO A 61 4.43 -7.39 -13.39
N ALA A 62 5.57 -7.77 -13.96
CA ALA A 62 5.87 -7.54 -15.37
C ALA A 62 4.75 -8.18 -16.18
N ARG A 63 4.01 -7.34 -16.92
CA ARG A 63 2.95 -7.77 -17.84
C ARG A 63 3.54 -8.39 -19.09
#